data_AF-A0A0C9TBT5-F1
#
_entry.id   AF-A0A0C9TBT5-F1
#
_cell.length_a   1.000
_cell.length_b   1.000
_cell.length_c   1.000
_cell.angle_alpha   90.00
_cell.angle_beta   90.00
_cell.angle_gamma   90.00
#
_symmetry.space_group_name_H-M   'P 1'
#
loop_
_entity.id
_entity.type
_entity.pdbx_description
1 polymer ?
#
loop_
_entity_poly.entity_id
_entity_poly.type
_entity_poly.pdbx_seq_one_letter_code
_entity_poly.pdbx_strand_id
1 'polypeptide(L)'
;MDKNIGFQHYGPSWRTHRRTMHSRFHSGASGAYNPIEKKHTRLLLRNLLHEPEAFTQHLLFNAGAIIIEIAYGMNLKDKDDPYLSKAQQVVRAMDETAVPGAFLVDLIPWLKYIPSWVPGAEFQKKAIRWRQCVDDMFNIPFDEAKRRIVCVCAILAFLLSQIYSLRSPVKVRPNVLWHRI
;
A
#
# COMPACT_ATOMS: atom_id res chain seq x y z
N MET A 1 9.75 6.67 -11.70
CA MET A 1 10.44 5.63 -10.91
C MET A 1 9.66 4.35 -11.09
N ASP A 2 10.28 3.30 -11.62
CA ASP A 2 9.63 2.01 -11.81
C ASP A 2 9.31 1.42 -10.44
N LYS A 3 8.05 1.51 -10.01
CA LYS A 3 7.62 1.09 -8.66
C LYS A 3 7.66 -0.43 -8.46
N ASN A 4 7.77 -1.20 -9.55
CA ASN A 4 7.78 -2.65 -9.54
C ASN A 4 9.20 -3.19 -9.77
N ILE A 5 9.78 -3.81 -8.74
CA ILE A 5 11.11 -4.43 -8.80
C ILE A 5 11.20 -5.56 -9.83
N GLY A 6 10.10 -6.24 -10.16
CA GLY A 6 10.06 -7.36 -11.11
C GLY A 6 10.30 -6.95 -12.56
N PHE A 7 10.03 -5.68 -12.91
CA PHE A 7 10.23 -5.12 -14.25
C PHE A 7 11.39 -4.12 -14.32
N GLN A 8 12.11 -3.92 -13.23
CA GLN A 8 13.27 -3.03 -13.19
C GLN A 8 14.47 -3.68 -13.87
N HIS A 9 15.18 -2.92 -14.70
CA HIS A 9 16.48 -3.32 -15.23
C HIS A 9 17.49 -3.48 -14.09
N TYR A 10 18.39 -4.45 -14.23
CA TYR A 10 19.45 -4.67 -13.26
C TYR A 10 20.34 -3.42 -13.12
N GLY A 11 20.57 -2.98 -11.89
CA GLY A 11 21.35 -1.78 -11.61
C GLY A 11 21.38 -1.43 -10.12
N PRO A 12 22.01 -0.30 -9.75
CA PRO A 12 22.09 0.15 -8.36
C PRO A 12 20.71 0.28 -7.70
N SER A 13 19.73 0.85 -8.41
CA SER A 13 18.35 0.97 -7.93
C SER A 13 17.71 -0.38 -7.61
N TRP A 14 17.78 -1.33 -8.56
CA TRP A 14 17.25 -2.69 -8.35
C TRP A 14 17.91 -3.39 -7.16
N ARG A 15 19.25 -3.29 -7.03
CA ARG A 15 19.99 -3.89 -5.90
C ARG A 15 19.53 -3.34 -4.55
N THR A 16 19.27 -2.04 -4.48
CA THR A 16 18.75 -1.39 -3.26
C THR A 16 17.35 -1.92 -2.93
N HIS A 17 16.42 -1.94 -3.90
CA HIS A 17 15.07 -2.48 -3.68
C HIS A 17 15.12 -3.96 -3.25
N ARG A 18 15.95 -4.77 -3.92
CA ARG A 18 16.15 -6.20 -3.61
C ARG A 18 16.65 -6.39 -2.18
N ARG A 19 17.65 -5.62 -1.75
CA ARG A 19 18.20 -5.68 -0.39
C ARG A 19 17.15 -5.33 0.66
N THR A 20 16.37 -4.27 0.44
CA THR A 20 15.31 -3.83 1.36
C THR A 20 14.18 -4.85 1.45
N MET A 21 13.75 -5.44 0.34
CA MET A 21 12.74 -6.51 0.38
C MET A 21 13.30 -7.75 1.09
N HIS A 22 14.51 -8.18 0.73
CA HIS A 22 15.09 -9.39 1.29
C HIS A 22 15.28 -9.29 2.81
N SER A 23 15.60 -8.12 3.37
CA SER A 23 15.77 -7.95 4.82
C SER A 23 14.48 -8.18 5.64
N ARG A 24 13.31 -8.07 5.00
CA ARG A 24 12.00 -8.28 5.65
C ARG A 24 11.35 -9.60 5.27
N PHE A 25 11.61 -10.10 4.06
CA PHE A 25 10.92 -11.26 3.48
C PHE A 25 11.80 -12.49 3.29
N HIS A 26 13.01 -12.53 3.86
CA HIS A 26 13.79 -13.76 3.87
C HIS A 26 13.14 -14.83 4.77
N SER A 27 13.48 -16.11 4.54
CA SER A 27 12.89 -17.26 5.25
C SER A 27 12.90 -17.09 6.78
N GLY A 28 14.03 -16.68 7.35
CA GLY A 28 14.14 -16.43 8.80
C GLY A 28 13.28 -15.29 9.37
N ALA A 29 12.83 -14.33 8.56
CA ALA A 29 11.98 -13.21 9.00
C ALA A 29 10.49 -13.45 8.71
N SER A 30 10.17 -14.32 7.75
CA SER A 30 8.80 -14.58 7.28
C SER A 30 7.83 -15.00 8.39
N GLY A 31 8.30 -15.74 9.39
CA GLY A 31 7.47 -16.22 10.51
C GLY A 31 6.85 -15.09 11.35
N ALA A 32 7.38 -13.87 11.29
CA ALA A 32 6.80 -12.70 11.95
C ALA A 32 5.40 -12.35 11.41
N TYR A 33 5.08 -12.77 10.18
CA TYR A 33 3.79 -12.49 9.52
C TYR A 33 2.73 -13.58 9.73
N ASN A 34 3.09 -14.71 10.34
CA ASN A 34 2.16 -15.81 10.64
C ASN A 34 0.86 -15.38 11.34
N PRO A 35 0.85 -14.42 12.30
CA PRO A 35 -0.40 -13.96 12.90
C PRO A 35 -1.33 -13.27 11.90
N ILE A 36 -0.77 -12.49 10.98
CA ILE A 36 -1.50 -11.77 9.92
C ILE A 36 -2.07 -12.78 8.94
N GLU A 37 -1.25 -13.73 8.48
CA GLU A 37 -1.69 -14.79 7.56
C GLU A 37 -2.80 -15.64 8.17
N LYS A 38 -2.67 -16.06 9.43
CA LYS A 38 -3.71 -16.82 10.15
C LYS A 38 -5.03 -16.06 10.25
N LYS A 39 -4.97 -14.77 10.58
CA LYS A 39 -6.15 -13.90 10.66
C LYS A 39 -6.89 -13.84 9.32
N HIS A 40 -6.16 -13.57 8.23
CA HIS A 40 -6.75 -13.48 6.90
C HIS A 40 -7.23 -14.84 6.37
N THR A 41 -6.50 -15.92 6.66
CA THR A 41 -6.91 -17.28 6.31
C THR A 41 -8.25 -17.65 6.95
N ARG A 42 -8.47 -17.31 8.22
CA ARG A 42 -9.77 -17.53 8.90
C ARG A 42 -10.90 -16.74 8.21
N LEU A 43 -10.62 -15.50 7.80
CA LEU A 43 -11.59 -14.68 7.08
C LEU A 43 -11.90 -15.28 5.69
N LEU A 44 -10.88 -15.72 4.96
CA LEU A 44 -11.03 -16.39 3.67
C LEU A 44 -11.90 -17.64 3.80
N LEU A 45 -11.60 -18.52 4.75
CA LEU A 45 -12.38 -19.75 4.97
C LEU A 45 -13.84 -19.44 5.33
N ARG A 46 -14.08 -18.41 6.15
CA ARG A 46 -15.44 -17.95 6.48
C ARG A 46 -16.17 -17.45 5.23
N ASN A 47 -15.51 -16.63 4.41
CA ASN A 47 -16.13 -16.09 3.19
C ASN A 47 -16.43 -17.21 2.19
N LEU A 48 -15.52 -18.16 2.00
CA LEU A 48 -15.72 -19.33 1.16
C LEU A 48 -16.85 -20.26 1.63
N LEU A 49 -17.09 -20.32 2.94
CA LEU A 49 -18.23 -21.07 3.50
C LEU A 49 -19.58 -20.42 3.15
N HIS A 50 -19.61 -19.10 3.03
CA HIS A 50 -20.84 -18.35 2.73
C HIS A 50 -21.10 -18.14 1.24
N GLU A 51 -20.05 -17.90 0.44
CA GLU A 51 -20.13 -17.58 -1.00
C GLU A 51 -19.00 -18.32 -1.77
N PRO A 52 -19.05 -19.66 -1.83
CA PRO A 52 -18.01 -20.46 -2.49
C PRO A 52 -17.85 -20.15 -3.98
N GLU A 53 -18.92 -19.69 -4.65
CA GLU A 53 -18.92 -19.34 -6.07
C GLU A 53 -17.99 -18.15 -6.37
N ALA A 54 -17.73 -17.28 -5.38
CA ALA A 54 -16.83 -16.14 -5.50
C ALA A 54 -15.36 -16.47 -5.14
N PHE A 55 -14.95 -17.74 -5.27
CA PHE A 55 -13.63 -18.27 -4.89
C PHE A 55 -12.45 -17.37 -5.27
N THR A 56 -12.33 -17.02 -6.55
CA THR A 56 -11.22 -16.20 -7.06
C THR A 56 -11.21 -14.80 -6.45
N GLN A 57 -12.38 -14.21 -6.23
CA GLN A 57 -12.50 -12.89 -5.63
C GLN A 57 -12.05 -12.90 -4.18
N HIS A 58 -12.45 -13.94 -3.43
CA HIS A 58 -12.02 -14.12 -2.04
C HIS A 58 -10.51 -14.36 -1.91
N LEU A 59 -9.90 -15.12 -2.81
CA LEU A 59 -8.45 -15.31 -2.84
C LEU A 59 -7.71 -14.01 -3.14
N LEU A 60 -8.13 -13.26 -4.15
CA LEU A 60 -7.50 -11.99 -4.51
C LEU A 60 -7.64 -10.96 -3.37
N PHE A 61 -8.81 -10.92 -2.72
CA PHE A 61 -9.01 -10.09 -1.54
C PHE A 61 -8.10 -10.48 -0.38
N ASN A 62 -8.03 -11.77 -0.07
CA ASN A 62 -7.18 -12.29 1.00
C ASN A 62 -5.70 -11.95 0.77
N ALA A 63 -5.19 -12.17 -0.44
CA ALA A 63 -3.82 -11.84 -0.80
C ALA A 63 -3.57 -10.32 -0.69
N GLY A 64 -4.47 -9.49 -1.23
CA GLY A 64 -4.39 -8.04 -1.12
C GLY A 64 -4.41 -7.54 0.32
N ALA A 65 -5.27 -8.12 1.17
CA ALA A 65 -5.40 -7.75 2.57
C ALA A 65 -4.11 -8.06 3.36
N ILE A 66 -3.51 -9.24 3.13
CA ILE A 66 -2.22 -9.62 3.72
C ILE A 66 -1.13 -8.63 3.28
N ILE A 67 -1.02 -8.34 1.98
CA ILE A 67 0.01 -7.42 1.45
C ILE A 67 -0.14 -6.03 2.05
N ILE A 68 -1.36 -5.49 2.10
CA ILE A 68 -1.62 -4.15 2.65
C ILE A 68 -1.34 -4.08 4.16
N GLU A 69 -1.71 -5.11 4.92
CA GLU A 69 -1.45 -5.17 6.35
C GLU A 69 0.04 -5.27 6.65
N ILE A 70 0.77 -6.11 5.90
CA ILE A 70 2.22 -6.25 6.07
C ILE A 70 2.98 -5.00 5.64
N ALA A 71 2.66 -4.44 4.46
CA ALA A 71 3.43 -3.34 3.88
C ALA A 71 3.13 -1.99 4.53
N TYR A 72 1.88 -1.74 4.92
CA TYR A 72 1.42 -0.44 5.39
C TYR A 72 0.80 -0.45 6.79
N GLY A 73 0.65 -1.61 7.43
CA GLY A 73 0.00 -1.72 8.74
C GLY A 73 -1.49 -1.39 8.70
N MET A 74 -2.14 -1.58 7.54
CA MET A 74 -3.55 -1.22 7.33
C MET A 74 -4.44 -2.45 7.17
N ASN A 75 -5.66 -2.35 7.68
CA ASN A 75 -6.68 -3.37 7.49
C ASN A 75 -7.61 -2.96 6.35
N LEU A 76 -7.77 -3.83 5.34
CA LEU A 76 -8.84 -3.69 4.36
C LEU A 76 -10.18 -3.94 5.07
N LYS A 77 -11.16 -3.08 4.81
CA LYS A 77 -12.42 -3.10 5.57
C LYS A 77 -13.41 -4.15 5.06
N ASP A 78 -13.53 -4.29 3.74
CA ASP A 78 -14.46 -5.24 3.12
C ASP A 78 -14.11 -5.51 1.64
N LYS A 79 -14.85 -6.40 0.99
CA LYS A 79 -14.76 -6.68 -0.46
C LYS A 79 -15.01 -5.45 -1.34
N ASP A 80 -15.77 -4.49 -0.85
CA ASP A 80 -16.05 -3.23 -1.55
C ASP A 80 -15.00 -2.14 -1.28
N ASP A 81 -13.89 -2.50 -0.64
CA ASP A 81 -12.81 -1.56 -0.41
C ASP A 81 -12.24 -1.07 -1.77
N PRO A 82 -12.18 0.26 -2.01
CA PRO A 82 -11.62 0.83 -3.22
C PRO A 82 -10.21 0.32 -3.55
N TYR A 83 -9.41 -0.09 -2.55
CA TYR A 83 -8.10 -0.69 -2.77
C TYR A 83 -8.20 -2.03 -3.51
N LEU A 84 -9.21 -2.85 -3.20
CA LEU A 84 -9.41 -4.15 -3.83
C LEU A 84 -9.77 -3.99 -5.31
N SER A 85 -10.71 -3.10 -5.62
CA SER A 85 -11.12 -2.84 -7.01
C SER A 85 -9.95 -2.39 -7.89
N LYS A 86 -9.06 -1.56 -7.35
CA LYS A 86 -7.85 -1.12 -8.06
C LYS A 86 -6.84 -2.25 -8.23
N ALA A 87 -6.60 -3.05 -7.19
CA ALA A 87 -5.72 -4.21 -7.28
C ALA A 87 -6.23 -5.24 -8.30
N GLN A 88 -7.53 -5.52 -8.32
CA GLN A 88 -8.16 -6.40 -9.31
C GLN A 88 -8.01 -5.86 -10.75
N GLN A 89 -8.15 -4.55 -10.95
CA GLN A 89 -7.91 -3.92 -12.25
C GLN A 89 -6.45 -4.07 -12.70
N VAL A 90 -5.48 -3.95 -11.78
CA VAL A 90 -4.06 -4.18 -12.09
C VAL A 90 -3.78 -5.64 -12.43
N VAL A 91 -4.34 -6.60 -11.69
CA VAL A 91 -4.18 -8.03 -12.00
C VAL A 91 -4.76 -8.36 -13.37
N ARG A 92 -5.97 -7.88 -13.69
CA ARG A 92 -6.56 -8.08 -15.03
C ARG A 92 -5.73 -7.44 -16.13
N ALA A 93 -5.19 -6.24 -15.89
CA ALA A 93 -4.28 -5.60 -16.83
C ALA A 93 -3.01 -6.44 -17.05
N MET A 94 -2.45 -7.02 -15.98
CA MET A 94 -1.29 -7.92 -16.08
C MET A 94 -1.64 -9.17 -16.90
N ASP A 95 -2.78 -9.80 -16.64
CA ASP A 95 -3.24 -10.98 -17.39
C ASP A 95 -3.39 -10.65 -18.89
N GLU A 96 -3.98 -9.51 -19.23
CA GLU A 96 -4.10 -9.06 -20.63
C GLU A 96 -2.74 -8.80 -21.28
N THR A 97 -1.77 -8.25 -20.55
CA THR A 97 -0.41 -7.99 -21.09
C THR A 97 0.49 -9.22 -21.12
N ALA A 98 0.20 -10.23 -20.32
CA ALA A 98 1.03 -11.44 -20.22
C ALA A 98 0.84 -12.37 -21.43
N VAL A 99 -0.23 -12.19 -22.21
CA VAL A 99 -0.51 -12.94 -23.42
C VAL A 99 0.43 -12.46 -24.55
N PRO A 100 1.39 -13.28 -25.01
CA PRO A 100 2.31 -12.88 -26.05
C PRO A 100 1.56 -12.56 -27.35
N GLY A 101 1.83 -11.39 -27.93
CA GLY A 101 1.17 -10.95 -29.17
C GLY A 101 -0.25 -10.40 -28.98
N ALA A 102 -0.72 -10.22 -27.74
CA ALA A 102 -1.99 -9.55 -27.47
C ALA A 102 -2.01 -8.09 -27.97
N PHE A 103 -0.84 -7.46 -28.09
CA PHE A 103 -0.71 -6.12 -28.64
C PHE A 103 0.20 -6.12 -29.87
N LEU A 104 -0.26 -5.51 -30.95
CA LEU A 104 0.54 -5.32 -32.17
C LEU A 104 1.86 -4.57 -31.90
N VAL A 105 1.92 -3.76 -30.83
CA VAL A 105 3.15 -3.06 -30.42
C VAL A 105 4.26 -4.02 -29.98
N ASP A 106 3.92 -5.24 -29.54
CA ASP A 106 4.91 -6.24 -29.13
C ASP A 106 5.64 -6.84 -30.32
N LEU A 107 4.97 -6.94 -31.48
CA LEU A 107 5.55 -7.39 -32.75
C LEU A 107 6.15 -6.24 -33.55
N ILE A 108 5.58 -5.05 -33.40
CA ILE A 108 5.86 -3.89 -34.26
C ILE A 108 6.14 -2.66 -33.36
N PRO A 109 7.40 -2.44 -32.94
CA PRO A 109 7.73 -1.41 -31.94
C PRO A 109 7.43 0.03 -32.38
N TRP A 110 7.41 0.31 -33.68
CA TRP A 110 7.12 1.66 -34.20
C TRP A 110 5.67 2.09 -33.95
N LEU A 111 4.76 1.14 -33.70
CA LEU A 111 3.36 1.43 -33.38
C LEU A 111 3.22 2.29 -32.11
N LYS A 112 4.21 2.25 -31.20
CA LYS A 112 4.25 3.07 -29.98
C LYS A 112 4.16 4.58 -30.24
N TYR A 113 4.57 5.06 -31.42
CA TYR A 113 4.60 6.48 -31.76
C TYR A 113 3.34 6.99 -32.46
N ILE A 114 2.42 6.09 -32.80
CA ILE A 114 1.18 6.46 -33.51
C ILE A 114 0.25 7.20 -32.54
N PRO A 115 -0.45 8.26 -32.95
CA PRO A 115 -1.41 8.94 -32.07
C PRO A 115 -2.58 8.03 -31.64
N SER A 116 -3.09 8.24 -30.43
CA SER A 116 -4.18 7.43 -29.82
C SER A 116 -5.55 7.53 -30.53
N TRP A 117 -5.69 8.42 -31.52
CA TRP A 117 -6.87 8.56 -32.34
C TRP A 117 -6.87 7.66 -33.59
N VAL A 118 -5.74 7.03 -33.92
CA VAL A 118 -5.63 6.16 -35.11
C VAL A 118 -6.33 4.82 -34.87
N PRO A 119 -7.06 4.26 -35.87
CA PRO A 119 -7.63 2.92 -35.77
C PRO A 119 -6.56 1.87 -35.45
N GLY A 120 -6.79 1.06 -34.41
CA GLY A 120 -5.81 0.09 -33.91
C GLY A 120 -4.86 0.61 -32.80
N ALA A 121 -4.90 1.90 -32.44
CA ALA A 121 -4.12 2.47 -31.34
C ALA A 121 -4.78 2.35 -29.95
N GLU A 122 -5.77 1.45 -29.79
CA GLU A 122 -6.51 1.27 -28.53
C GLU A 122 -5.59 0.87 -27.36
N PHE A 123 -4.50 0.16 -27.66
CA PHE A 123 -3.47 -0.22 -26.69
C PHE A 123 -2.89 0.99 -25.94
N GLN A 124 -2.82 2.18 -26.56
CA GLN A 124 -2.33 3.38 -25.88
C GLN A 124 -3.30 3.86 -24.80
N LYS A 125 -4.61 3.80 -25.07
CA LYS A 125 -5.64 4.16 -24.10
C LYS A 125 -5.64 3.18 -22.94
N LYS A 126 -5.51 1.87 -23.23
CA LYS A 126 -5.33 0.83 -22.20
C LYS A 126 -4.07 1.08 -21.37
N ALA A 127 -2.93 1.36 -22.00
CA ALA A 127 -1.67 1.62 -21.31
C ALA A 127 -1.75 2.84 -20.37
N ILE A 128 -2.39 3.94 -20.79
CA ILE A 128 -2.61 5.11 -19.94
C ILE A 128 -3.45 4.76 -18.72
N ARG A 129 -4.58 4.06 -18.93
CA ARG A 129 -5.47 3.64 -17.84
C ARG A 129 -4.77 2.69 -16.88
N TRP A 130 -4.08 1.68 -17.38
CA TRP A 130 -3.36 0.71 -16.56
C TRP A 130 -2.22 1.35 -15.77
N ARG A 131 -1.51 2.31 -16.37
CA ARG A 131 -0.50 3.09 -15.66
C ARG A 131 -1.11 3.84 -14.47
N GLN A 132 -2.27 4.47 -14.66
CA GLN A 132 -2.99 5.12 -13.56
C GLN A 132 -3.41 4.11 -12.48
N CYS A 133 -3.94 2.95 -12.86
CA CYS A 133 -4.31 1.89 -11.90
C CYS A 133 -3.11 1.41 -11.07
N VAL A 134 -1.95 1.18 -11.72
CA VAL A 134 -0.70 0.81 -11.05
C VAL A 134 -0.23 1.92 -10.12
N ASP A 135 -0.25 3.17 -10.60
CA ASP A 135 0.18 4.30 -9.79
C ASP A 135 -0.67 4.47 -8.53
N ASP A 136 -1.99 4.34 -8.66
CA ASP A 136 -2.95 4.40 -7.57
C ASP A 136 -2.79 3.25 -6.58
N MET A 137 -2.56 2.03 -7.07
CA MET A 137 -2.37 0.83 -6.25
C MET A 137 -1.20 1.01 -5.28
N PHE A 138 -0.14 1.73 -5.67
CA PHE A 138 1.01 2.02 -4.80
C PHE A 138 0.86 3.31 -4.01
N ASN A 139 0.42 4.40 -4.65
CA ASN A 139 0.44 5.73 -4.06
C ASN A 139 -0.62 5.91 -2.99
N ILE A 140 -1.84 5.44 -3.21
CA ILE A 140 -2.94 5.66 -2.27
C ILE A 140 -2.66 5.01 -0.90
N PRO A 141 -2.26 3.72 -0.80
CA PRO A 141 -1.96 3.16 0.51
C PRO A 141 -0.70 3.77 1.13
N PHE A 142 0.27 4.18 0.32
CA PHE A 142 1.48 4.85 0.80
C PHE A 142 1.20 6.24 1.38
N ASP A 143 0.38 7.04 0.71
CA ASP A 143 0.01 8.38 1.16
C ASP A 143 -0.88 8.31 2.41
N GLU A 144 -1.77 7.33 2.47
CA GLU A 144 -2.56 7.05 3.69
C GLU A 144 -1.66 6.65 4.87
N ALA A 145 -0.70 5.76 4.65
CA ALA A 145 0.27 5.38 5.69
C ALA A 145 1.07 6.59 6.19
N LYS A 146 1.54 7.46 5.28
CA LYS A 146 2.22 8.71 5.66
C LYS A 146 1.35 9.61 6.52
N ARG A 147 0.08 9.81 6.13
CA ARG A 147 -0.86 10.65 6.90
C ARG A 147 -1.03 10.14 8.32
N ARG A 148 -1.16 8.81 8.51
CA ARG A 148 -1.27 8.19 9.83
C ARG A 148 -0.04 8.42 10.69
N ILE A 149 1.16 8.29 10.11
CA ILE A 149 2.41 8.57 10.82
C ILE A 149 2.45 10.02 11.30
N VAL A 150 2.13 10.98 10.42
CA VAL A 150 2.11 12.41 10.78
C VAL A 150 1.10 12.69 11.90
N CYS A 151 -0.09 12.10 11.84
CA CYS A 151 -1.11 12.24 12.87
C CYS A 151 -0.65 11.71 14.23
N VAL A 152 -0.06 10.51 14.28
CA VAL A 152 0.49 9.93 15.53
C VAL A 152 1.59 10.82 16.09
N CYS A 153 2.52 11.30 15.25
CA CYS A 153 3.56 12.23 15.69
C CYS A 153 2.99 13.52 16.28
N ALA A 154 1.94 14.09 15.66
CA ALA A 154 1.29 15.30 16.16
C ALA A 154 0.61 15.08 17.52
N ILE A 155 -0.09 13.95 17.69
CA ILE A 155 -0.73 13.58 18.96
C ILE A 155 0.33 13.39 20.05
N LEU A 156 1.41 12.66 19.75
CA LEU A 156 2.50 12.44 20.71
C LEU A 156 3.18 13.76 21.09
N ALA A 157 3.46 14.65 20.13
CA ALA A 157 4.01 15.96 20.40
C ALA A 157 3.09 16.79 21.31
N PHE A 158 1.78 16.77 21.05
CA PHE A 158 0.79 17.44 21.88
C PHE A 158 0.76 16.87 23.31
N LEU A 159 0.65 15.54 23.46
CA LEU A 159 0.63 14.88 24.76
C LEU A 159 1.92 15.13 25.55
N LEU A 160 3.08 15.10 24.89
CA LEU A 160 4.35 15.44 25.52
C LEU A 160 4.34 16.89 26.01
N SER A 161 3.84 17.84 25.22
CA SER A 161 3.73 19.24 25.65
C SER A 161 2.86 19.42 26.90
N GLN A 162 1.76 18.67 27.00
CA GLN A 162 0.88 18.66 28.18
C GLN A 162 1.59 18.07 29.40
N ILE A 163 2.27 16.93 29.25
CA ILE A 163 3.02 16.29 30.34
C ILE A 163 4.15 17.21 30.84
N TYR A 164 4.89 17.86 29.94
CA TYR A 164 5.93 18.82 30.31
C TYR A 164 5.36 20.03 31.06
N SER A 165 4.20 20.55 30.63
CA SER A 165 3.51 21.64 31.32
C SER A 165 3.08 21.24 32.74
N LEU A 166 2.57 20.01 32.93
CA LEU A 166 2.17 19.48 34.24
C LEU A 166 3.34 19.14 35.16
N ARG A 167 4.53 18.90 34.60
CA ARG A 167 5.76 18.64 35.36
C ARG A 167 6.46 19.92 35.82
N SER A 168 6.06 21.10 35.33
CA SER A 168 6.59 22.36 35.84
C SER A 168 6.19 22.53 37.31
N PRO A 169 7.14 22.77 38.25
CA PRO A 169 6.80 22.89 39.66
C PRO A 169 5.87 24.10 39.85
N VAL A 170 4.72 23.87 40.48
CA VAL A 170 3.79 24.92 40.90
C VAL A 170 4.62 25.99 41.62
N LYS A 171 4.74 27.19 41.04
CA LYS A 171 5.29 28.36 41.72
C LYS A 171 4.39 28.65 42.90
N VAL A 172 4.73 28.13 44.08
CA VAL A 172 4.13 28.54 45.34
C VAL A 172 4.43 30.03 45.48
N ARG A 173 3.41 30.88 45.34
CA ARG A 173 3.54 32.31 45.63
C ARG A 173 3.84 32.41 47.12
N PRO A 174 4.94 33.05 47.56
CA PRO A 174 5.15 33.28 48.97
C PRO A 174 4.03 34.19 49.48
N ASN A 175 3.25 33.69 50.44
CA ASN A 175 2.29 34.46 51.21
C ASN A 175 3.07 35.55 51.93
N VAL A 176 2.98 36.79 51.45
CA VAL A 176 3.50 37.95 52.16
C VAL A 176 2.43 38.37 53.17
N LEU A 177 2.46 37.76 54.36
CA LEU A 177 1.74 38.22 55.55
C LEU A 177 2.74 38.87 56.52
N TRP A 178 2.66 40.20 56.60
CA TRP A 178 2.95 41.14 57.71
C TRP A 178 4.30 41.00 58.47
N HIS A 179 5.00 42.09 58.82
CA HIS A 179 4.54 43.03 59.84
C HIS A 179 5.09 44.46 59.64
N ARG A 180 4.15 45.42 59.75
CA ARG A 180 4.40 46.73 60.36
C ARG A 180 4.90 46.52 61.80
N ILE A 181 6.07 47.06 62.13
CA ILE A 181 6.34 47.92 63.29
C ILE A 181 7.35 48.96 62.81
#